data_AF-M9YU76-F1
#
_entry.id   AF-M9YU76-F1
#
_cell.length_a   1.000
_cell.length_b   1.000
_cell.length_c   1.000
_cell.angle_alpha   90.00
_cell.angle_beta   90.00
_cell.angle_gamma   90.00
#
_symmetry.space_group_name_H-M   'P 1'
#
loop_
_entity.id
_entity.type
_entity.pdbx_description
1 polymer ?
#
loop_
_entity_poly.entity_id
_entity_poly.type
_entity_poly.pdbx_seq_one_letter_code
_entity_poly.pdbx_strand_id
1 'polypeptide(L)'
;AGMQAGKKVALVVIDHPLHGERGFALSGSMATVTTSDNPTPYLNLSYLTVARDNLKQSVADLLGLRLAVGLANAKGVIGSAGSLKVHFLGHSLGAISGTNLLAVANQPIGNAQADALFKFDTGGLAMPGGGIAPLLLNSPTFGPTIKMGVLTSGSAELKAGFTAYA
;
A
#
# COMPACT_ATOMS: atom_id res chain seq x y z
N ALA A 1 -34.63 -27.27 -2.25
CA ALA A 1 -34.67 -25.81 -2.01
C ALA A 1 -33.36 -25.39 -1.34
N GLY A 2 -32.48 -24.54 -1.87
CA GLY A 2 -32.30 -23.95 -3.17
C GLY A 2 -30.83 -23.55 -3.23
N MET A 3 -30.14 -23.86 -4.33
CA MET A 3 -28.78 -23.37 -4.60
C MET A 3 -28.79 -21.85 -4.45
N GLN A 4 -28.03 -21.32 -3.50
CA GLN A 4 -27.78 -19.88 -3.47
C GLN A 4 -27.11 -19.51 -4.79
N ALA A 5 -27.77 -18.65 -5.57
CA ALA A 5 -27.16 -18.02 -6.74
C ALA A 5 -25.83 -17.39 -6.28
N GLY A 6 -24.71 -17.80 -6.90
CA GLY A 6 -23.39 -17.31 -6.54
C GLY A 6 -23.36 -15.78 -6.55
N LYS A 7 -22.79 -15.18 -5.51
CA LYS A 7 -22.61 -13.72 -5.46
C LYS A 7 -21.72 -13.30 -6.63
N LYS A 8 -22.20 -12.37 -7.47
CA LYS A 8 -21.39 -11.76 -8.52
C LYS A 8 -20.48 -10.71 -7.88
N VAL A 9 -19.18 -10.99 -7.86
CA VAL A 9 -18.16 -10.09 -7.28
C VAL A 9 -17.22 -9.66 -8.40
N ALA A 10 -17.02 -8.35 -8.53
CA ALA A 10 -15.95 -7.79 -9.35
C ALA A 10 -14.73 -7.52 -8.45
N LEU A 11 -13.56 -7.97 -8.88
CA LEU A 11 -12.29 -7.68 -8.20
C LEU A 11 -11.53 -6.64 -9.02
N VAL A 12 -11.09 -5.57 -8.34
CA VAL A 12 -10.23 -4.56 -8.93
C VAL A 12 -8.99 -4.44 -8.07
N VAL A 13 -7.83 -4.46 -8.71
CA VAL A 13 -6.52 -4.38 -8.07
C VAL A 13 -5.69 -3.32 -8.78
N ILE A 14 -4.83 -2.65 -8.03
CA ILE A 14 -3.87 -1.69 -8.57
C ILE A 14 -2.50 -1.94 -7.93
N ASP A 15 -1.47 -1.63 -8.69
CA ASP A 15 -0.10 -1.72 -8.19
C ASP A 15 0.20 -0.61 -7.18
N HIS A 16 0.88 -0.98 -6.10
CA HIS A 16 1.53 -0.03 -5.22
C HIS A 16 2.59 0.78 -5.99
N PRO A 17 2.91 2.01 -5.55
CA PRO A 17 4.06 2.75 -6.08
C PRO A 17 5.32 1.87 -6.03
N LEU A 18 6.13 1.94 -7.09
CA LEU A 18 7.39 1.20 -7.20
C LEU A 18 7.24 -0.33 -7.18
N HIS A 19 6.03 -0.87 -7.37
CA HIS A 19 5.78 -2.30 -7.54
C HIS A 19 5.18 -2.55 -8.92
N GLY A 20 5.25 -3.80 -9.39
CA GLY A 20 4.63 -4.22 -10.65
C GLY A 20 5.01 -3.30 -11.81
N GLU A 21 4.01 -2.78 -12.51
CA GLU A 21 4.18 -1.88 -13.66
C GLU A 21 4.51 -0.44 -13.26
N ARG A 22 4.47 -0.12 -11.96
CA ARG A 22 4.71 1.22 -11.41
C ARG A 22 6.15 1.44 -10.94
N GLY A 23 7.10 0.68 -11.46
CA GLY A 23 8.51 1.03 -11.40
C GLY A 23 8.79 2.32 -12.18
N PHE A 24 9.86 3.05 -11.83
CA PHE A 24 10.29 4.22 -12.60
C PHE A 24 11.72 4.03 -13.11
N ALA A 25 11.99 4.52 -14.31
CA ALA A 25 13.33 4.56 -14.88
C ALA A 25 13.77 6.01 -15.06
N LEU A 26 15.03 6.28 -14.75
CA LEU A 26 15.69 7.48 -15.29
C LEU A 26 16.08 7.18 -16.74
N SER A 27 16.27 8.23 -17.55
CA SER A 27 16.58 8.04 -18.97
C SER A 27 17.82 7.15 -19.15
N GLY A 28 17.66 6.04 -19.90
CA GLY A 28 18.72 5.07 -20.13
C GLY A 28 18.99 4.08 -19.00
N SER A 29 18.19 4.05 -17.92
CA SER A 29 18.33 3.08 -16.83
C SER A 29 17.27 1.98 -16.88
N MET A 30 17.55 0.84 -16.24
CA MET A 30 16.50 -0.11 -15.88
C MET A 30 15.50 0.55 -14.91
N ALA A 31 14.26 0.06 -14.91
CA ALA A 31 13.25 0.51 -13.97
C ALA A 31 13.65 0.11 -12.54
N THR A 32 13.63 1.09 -11.65
CA THR A 32 13.70 0.91 -10.21
C THR A 32 12.35 0.37 -9.75
N VAL A 33 12.31 -0.93 -9.45
CA VAL A 33 11.12 -1.67 -9.05
C VAL A 33 11.41 -2.54 -7.84
N THR A 34 10.47 -2.57 -6.92
CA THR A 34 10.50 -3.37 -5.69
C THR A 34 10.16 -4.80 -6.04
N THR A 35 10.99 -5.73 -5.58
CA THR A 35 10.78 -7.17 -5.75
C THR A 35 10.84 -7.87 -4.40
N SER A 36 10.50 -9.17 -4.36
CA SER A 36 10.70 -10.01 -3.18
C SER A 36 12.15 -10.00 -2.70
N ASP A 37 13.09 -9.89 -3.64
CA ASP A 37 14.52 -10.02 -3.40
C ASP A 37 15.15 -8.66 -3.09
N ASN A 38 14.54 -7.57 -3.59
CA ASN A 38 15.01 -6.22 -3.37
C ASN A 38 13.87 -5.28 -2.93
N PRO A 39 13.67 -5.09 -1.62
CA PRO A 39 12.66 -4.18 -1.08
C PRO A 39 13.14 -2.71 -1.05
N THR A 40 14.43 -2.45 -1.33
CA THR A 40 15.04 -1.13 -1.12
C THR A 40 14.43 0.00 -1.98
N PRO A 41 13.90 -0.22 -3.20
CA PRO A 41 13.23 0.84 -3.95
C PRO A 41 12.05 1.45 -3.20
N TYR A 42 11.19 0.62 -2.60
CA TYR A 42 10.05 1.11 -1.82
C TYR A 42 10.46 1.75 -0.50
N LEU A 43 11.51 1.22 0.13
CA LEU A 43 11.90 1.61 1.49
C LEU A 43 12.83 2.82 1.56
N ASN A 44 13.80 2.86 0.64
CA ASN A 44 14.92 3.81 0.60
C ASN A 44 15.57 4.03 1.99
N LEU A 45 16.54 3.18 2.32
CA LEU A 45 17.19 3.21 3.64
C LEU A 45 18.06 4.45 3.88
N SER A 46 18.41 5.18 2.82
CA SER A 46 19.10 6.47 2.92
C SER A 46 18.13 7.60 3.30
N TYR A 47 16.85 7.46 2.96
CA TYR A 47 15.80 8.45 3.22
C TYR A 47 14.54 7.78 3.75
N LEU A 48 14.51 7.51 5.05
CA LEU A 48 13.46 6.72 5.71
C LEU A 48 12.03 7.30 5.55
N THR A 49 11.90 8.58 5.21
CA THR A 49 10.60 9.21 4.92
C THR A 49 9.99 8.73 3.61
N VAL A 50 10.78 8.21 2.67
CA VAL A 50 10.30 7.71 1.37
C VAL A 50 9.35 6.54 1.57
N ALA A 51 9.65 5.58 2.44
CA ALA A 51 8.74 4.47 2.74
C ALA A 51 7.37 4.97 3.25
N ARG A 52 7.39 5.98 4.13
CA ARG A 52 6.18 6.63 4.66
C ARG A 52 5.40 7.32 3.54
N ASP A 53 6.09 8.03 2.66
CA ASP A 53 5.45 8.81 1.61
C ASP A 53 4.91 7.90 0.48
N ASN A 54 5.59 6.79 0.17
CA ASN A 54 5.08 5.73 -0.69
C ASN A 54 3.81 5.07 -0.12
N LEU A 55 3.73 4.87 1.20
CA LEU A 55 2.49 4.41 1.84
C LEU A 55 1.35 5.43 1.71
N LYS A 56 1.63 6.72 1.88
CA LYS A 56 0.61 7.77 1.68
C LYS A 56 0.13 7.81 0.23
N GLN A 57 1.05 7.71 -0.73
CA GLN A 57 0.70 7.65 -2.14
C GLN A 57 -0.18 6.42 -2.44
N SER A 58 0.14 5.27 -1.85
CA SER A 58 -0.68 4.06 -1.97
C SER A 58 -2.11 4.27 -1.48
N VAL A 59 -2.29 4.96 -0.34
CA VAL A 59 -3.62 5.31 0.19
C VAL A 59 -4.34 6.27 -0.76
N ALA A 60 -3.64 7.28 -1.29
CA ALA A 60 -4.22 8.23 -2.24
C ALA A 60 -4.67 7.55 -3.54
N ASP A 61 -3.87 6.63 -4.08
CA ASP A 61 -4.20 5.87 -5.30
C ASP A 61 -5.43 4.97 -5.07
N LEU A 62 -5.52 4.31 -3.91
CA LEU A 62 -6.68 3.49 -3.53
C LEU A 62 -7.94 4.34 -3.30
N LEU A 63 -7.81 5.55 -2.74
CA LEU A 63 -8.93 6.51 -2.63
C LEU A 63 -9.39 6.96 -4.02
N GLY A 64 -8.46 7.25 -4.92
CA GLY A 64 -8.75 7.59 -6.31
C GLY A 64 -9.49 6.46 -7.04
N LEU A 65 -9.04 5.21 -6.86
CA LEU A 65 -9.72 4.03 -7.39
C LEU A 65 -11.14 3.91 -6.83
N ARG A 66 -11.30 4.05 -5.51
CA ARG A 66 -12.61 3.96 -4.86
C ARG A 66 -13.58 5.03 -5.38
N LEU A 67 -13.10 6.26 -5.56
CA LEU A 67 -13.86 7.35 -6.16
C LEU A 67 -14.30 7.00 -7.59
N ALA A 68 -13.38 6.51 -8.42
CA ALA A 68 -13.67 6.10 -9.80
C ALA A 68 -14.75 5.01 -9.87
N VAL A 69 -14.66 3.99 -8.99
CA VAL A 69 -15.68 2.94 -8.85
C VAL A 69 -17.03 3.54 -8.42
N GLY A 70 -17.02 4.46 -7.45
CA GLY A 70 -18.24 5.14 -7.00
C GLY A 70 -18.92 5.94 -8.11
N LEU A 71 -18.16 6.71 -8.87
CA LEU A 71 -18.66 7.50 -10.00
C LEU A 71 -19.18 6.62 -11.14
N ALA A 72 -18.48 5.53 -11.46
CA ALA A 72 -18.94 4.57 -12.45
C ALA A 72 -20.26 3.91 -12.05
N ASN A 73 -20.41 3.54 -10.77
CA ASN A 73 -21.67 3.00 -10.27
C ASN A 73 -22.78 4.06 -10.28
N ALA A 74 -22.51 5.29 -9.83
CA ALA A 74 -23.51 6.36 -9.83
C ALA A 74 -24.07 6.66 -11.25
N LYS A 75 -23.24 6.47 -12.29
CA LYS A 75 -23.64 6.61 -13.70
C LYS A 75 -24.29 5.35 -14.29
N GLY A 76 -24.45 4.27 -13.52
CA GLY A 76 -24.98 3.00 -14.00
C GLY A 76 -24.05 2.26 -14.98
N VAL A 77 -22.77 2.63 -15.06
CA VAL A 77 -21.78 1.97 -15.92
C VAL A 77 -21.42 0.59 -15.36
N ILE A 78 -21.40 0.46 -14.03
CA ILE A 78 -21.17 -0.81 -13.32
C ILE A 78 -22.30 -1.10 -12.35
N GLY A 79 -22.98 -2.24 -12.55
CA GLY A 79 -24.12 -2.65 -11.71
C GLY A 79 -25.30 -1.67 -11.75
N SER A 80 -26.24 -1.83 -10.81
CA SER A 80 -27.35 -0.89 -10.66
C SER A 80 -26.89 0.37 -9.93
N ALA A 81 -27.30 1.53 -10.41
CA ALA A 81 -26.83 2.81 -9.90
C ALA A 81 -27.17 2.99 -8.41
N GLY A 82 -26.17 3.37 -7.61
CA GLY A 82 -26.30 3.62 -6.18
C GLY A 82 -26.46 2.37 -5.31
N SER A 83 -26.41 1.16 -5.88
CA SER A 83 -26.63 -0.08 -5.14
C SER A 83 -25.37 -0.94 -4.95
N LEU A 84 -24.19 -0.45 -5.32
CA LEU A 84 -22.96 -1.23 -5.25
C LEU A 84 -22.46 -1.35 -3.81
N LYS A 85 -22.24 -2.59 -3.37
CA LYS A 85 -21.51 -2.89 -2.14
C LYS A 85 -20.02 -2.96 -2.43
N VAL A 86 -19.23 -2.24 -1.64
CA VAL A 86 -17.78 -2.12 -1.85
C VAL A 86 -17.05 -2.60 -0.61
N HIS A 87 -16.16 -3.57 -0.81
CA HIS A 87 -15.40 -4.20 0.26
C HIS A 87 -13.91 -4.06 -0.03
N PHE A 88 -13.10 -3.86 1.00
CA PHE A 88 -11.65 -3.84 0.89
C PHE A 88 -11.06 -5.13 1.48
N LEU A 89 -10.04 -5.69 0.82
CA LEU A 89 -9.22 -6.76 1.36
C LEU A 89 -7.75 -6.39 1.16
N GLY A 90 -7.01 -6.33 2.26
CA GLY A 90 -5.56 -6.12 2.25
C GLY A 90 -4.85 -7.29 2.91
N HIS A 91 -3.70 -7.69 2.36
CA HIS A 91 -2.77 -8.64 2.95
C HIS A 91 -1.38 -8.00 3.10
N SER A 92 -0.71 -8.19 4.23
CA SER A 92 0.63 -7.66 4.49
C SER A 92 0.73 -6.15 4.20
N LEU A 93 1.52 -5.71 3.22
CA LEU A 93 1.61 -4.30 2.79
C LEU A 93 0.25 -3.70 2.38
N GLY A 94 -0.61 -4.49 1.73
CA GLY A 94 -1.98 -4.11 1.40
C GLY A 94 -2.86 -3.92 2.64
N ALA A 95 -2.59 -4.65 3.73
CA ALA A 95 -3.28 -4.46 5.01
C ALA A 95 -2.74 -3.24 5.78
N ILE A 96 -1.44 -2.94 5.68
CA ILE A 96 -0.84 -1.71 6.24
C ILE A 96 -1.51 -0.48 5.62
N SER A 97 -1.48 -0.40 4.29
CA SER A 97 -2.12 0.69 3.55
C SER A 97 -3.65 0.68 3.73
N GLY A 98 -4.25 -0.51 3.78
CA GLY A 98 -5.66 -0.74 4.02
C GLY A 98 -6.19 -0.18 5.34
N THR A 99 -5.41 -0.28 6.42
CA THR A 99 -5.76 0.32 7.72
C THR A 99 -6.00 1.82 7.59
N ASN A 100 -5.08 2.52 6.93
CA ASN A 100 -5.17 3.96 6.71
C ASN A 100 -6.27 4.31 5.71
N LEU A 101 -6.39 3.54 4.62
CA LEU A 101 -7.43 3.74 3.61
C LEU A 101 -8.83 3.67 4.24
N LEU A 102 -9.12 2.60 4.99
CA LEU A 102 -10.44 2.42 5.60
C LEU A 102 -10.76 3.53 6.60
N ALA A 103 -9.76 3.99 7.37
CA ALA A 103 -9.93 5.12 8.27
C ALA A 103 -10.29 6.41 7.51
N VAL A 104 -9.53 6.76 6.47
CA VAL A 104 -9.73 8.00 5.71
C VAL A 104 -11.00 7.94 4.86
N ALA A 105 -11.24 6.84 4.15
CA ALA A 105 -12.36 6.70 3.21
C ALA A 105 -13.73 6.68 3.91
N ASN A 106 -13.77 6.22 5.17
CA ASN A 106 -15.00 6.15 5.96
C ASN A 106 -15.17 7.33 6.93
N GLN A 107 -14.22 8.27 6.96
CA GLN A 107 -14.34 9.50 7.74
C GLN A 107 -15.29 10.47 7.02
N PRO A 108 -16.47 10.80 7.58
CA PRO A 108 -17.38 11.74 6.93
C PRO A 108 -16.78 13.14 6.86
N ILE A 109 -16.96 13.81 5.72
CA ILE A 109 -16.53 15.20 5.52
C ILE A 109 -17.71 16.19 5.54
N GLY A 110 -18.92 15.71 5.86
CA GLY A 110 -20.13 16.53 5.94
C GLY A 110 -20.79 16.78 4.59
N ASN A 111 -20.39 16.04 3.54
CA ASN A 111 -21.04 16.07 2.24
C ASN A 111 -21.50 14.66 1.89
N ALA A 112 -22.81 14.40 2.01
CA ALA A 112 -23.37 13.06 1.85
C ALA A 112 -23.10 12.44 0.47
N GLN A 113 -23.05 13.24 -0.59
CA GLN A 113 -22.74 12.75 -1.93
C GLN A 113 -21.27 12.33 -2.04
N ALA A 114 -20.34 13.13 -1.53
CA ALA A 114 -18.92 12.79 -1.52
C ALA A 114 -18.65 11.59 -0.59
N ASP A 115 -19.23 11.58 0.60
CA ASP A 115 -19.07 10.51 1.59
C ASP A 115 -19.48 9.14 1.00
N ALA A 116 -20.58 9.10 0.25
CA ALA A 116 -21.05 7.88 -0.43
C ALA A 116 -20.08 7.36 -1.51
N LEU A 117 -19.31 8.25 -2.15
CA LEU A 117 -18.34 7.88 -3.18
C LEU A 117 -17.07 7.24 -2.63
N PHE A 118 -16.71 7.50 -1.37
CA PHE A 118 -15.50 6.95 -0.74
C PHE A 118 -15.79 5.77 0.20
N LYS A 119 -16.99 5.71 0.78
CA LYS A 119 -17.32 4.73 1.82
C LYS A 119 -17.13 3.27 1.37
N PHE A 120 -16.51 2.47 2.22
CA PHE A 120 -16.48 1.01 2.15
C PHE A 120 -17.50 0.40 3.12
N ASP A 121 -18.15 -0.69 2.73
CA ASP A 121 -19.08 -1.45 3.57
C ASP A 121 -18.35 -2.33 4.59
N THR A 122 -17.26 -2.99 4.17
CA THR A 122 -16.41 -3.80 5.07
C THR A 122 -14.95 -3.74 4.66
N GLY A 123 -14.06 -4.03 5.60
CA GLY A 123 -12.63 -4.16 5.37
C GLY A 123 -12.06 -5.42 6.02
N GLY A 124 -11.33 -6.23 5.27
CA GLY A 124 -10.53 -7.35 5.76
C GLY A 124 -9.05 -6.98 5.75
N LEU A 125 -8.39 -7.04 6.91
CA LEU A 125 -6.98 -6.70 7.07
C LEU A 125 -6.22 -7.94 7.56
N ALA A 126 -5.55 -8.62 6.65
CA ALA A 126 -4.77 -9.82 6.95
C ALA A 126 -3.30 -9.45 7.19
N MET A 127 -2.84 -9.65 8.43
CA MET A 127 -1.43 -9.49 8.83
C MET A 127 -0.82 -8.10 8.51
N PRO A 128 -1.42 -6.98 8.97
CA PRO A 128 -0.87 -5.64 8.71
C PRO A 128 0.47 -5.36 9.41
N GLY A 129 1.00 -6.23 10.26
CA GLY A 129 2.16 -5.90 11.10
C GLY A 129 1.96 -4.61 11.91
N GLY A 130 3.00 -4.13 12.59
CA GLY A 130 2.96 -2.82 13.27
C GLY A 130 3.16 -1.62 12.35
N GLY A 131 3.10 -1.82 11.02
CA GLY A 131 3.63 -0.89 10.01
C GLY A 131 5.04 -1.25 9.53
N ILE A 132 5.52 -0.58 8.48
CA ILE A 132 6.74 -0.95 7.76
C ILE A 132 7.98 -0.92 8.64
N ALA A 133 8.20 0.16 9.38
CA ALA A 133 9.40 0.31 10.22
C ALA A 133 9.53 -0.77 11.31
N PRO A 134 8.54 -0.98 12.19
CA PRO A 134 8.63 -2.03 13.20
C PRO A 134 8.61 -3.44 12.59
N LEU A 135 7.93 -3.66 11.46
CA LEU A 135 7.97 -4.96 10.76
C LEU A 135 9.39 -5.29 10.29
N LEU A 136 10.07 -4.33 9.67
CA LEU A 136 11.41 -4.55 9.10
C LEU A 136 12.48 -4.62 10.18
N LEU A 137 12.43 -3.77 11.20
CA LEU A 137 13.41 -3.80 12.30
C LEU A 137 13.36 -5.09 13.12
N ASN A 138 12.19 -5.74 13.17
CA ASN A 138 12.01 -7.01 13.88
C ASN A 138 12.04 -8.23 12.93
N SER A 139 12.30 -8.03 11.63
CA SER A 139 12.40 -9.12 10.68
C SER A 139 13.71 -9.91 10.92
N PRO A 140 13.67 -11.25 11.03
CA PRO A 140 14.89 -12.06 11.07
C PRO A 140 15.74 -11.92 9.80
N THR A 141 15.10 -11.75 8.64
CA THR A 141 15.78 -11.67 7.33
C THR A 141 16.21 -10.25 6.98
N PHE A 142 15.32 -9.26 7.12
CA PHE A 142 15.63 -7.87 6.75
C PHE A 142 16.25 -7.07 7.90
N GLY A 143 15.90 -7.39 9.14
CA GLY A 143 16.29 -6.62 10.32
C GLY A 143 17.80 -6.38 10.45
N PRO A 144 18.67 -7.39 10.27
CA PRO A 144 20.12 -7.18 10.28
C PRO A 144 20.58 -6.16 9.25
N THR A 145 20.20 -6.32 7.97
CA THR A 145 20.57 -5.40 6.89
C THR A 145 20.04 -3.99 7.11
N ILE A 146 18.79 -3.86 7.56
CA ILE A 146 18.16 -2.56 7.83
C ILE A 146 18.87 -1.84 8.98
N LYS A 147 19.10 -2.53 10.11
CA LYS A 147 19.80 -1.96 11.26
C LYS A 147 21.22 -1.54 10.89
N MET A 148 21.95 -2.39 10.16
CA MET A 148 23.29 -2.07 9.68
C MET A 148 23.31 -0.88 8.73
N GLY A 149 22.40 -0.83 7.75
CA GLY A 149 22.29 0.30 6.82
C GLY A 149 22.03 1.62 7.54
N VAL A 150 21.12 1.63 8.52
CA VAL A 150 20.83 2.84 9.32
C VAL A 150 22.04 3.22 10.20
N LEU A 151 22.62 2.28 10.95
CA LEU A 151 23.75 2.56 11.85
C LEU A 151 24.98 3.10 11.10
N THR A 152 25.33 2.50 9.96
CA THR A 152 26.48 2.92 9.16
C THR A 152 26.22 4.19 8.34
N SER A 153 24.96 4.54 8.07
CA SER A 153 24.62 5.84 7.47
C SER A 153 24.80 7.02 8.44
N GLY A 154 24.69 6.76 9.75
CA GLY A 154 24.80 7.78 10.80
C GLY A 154 26.20 7.98 11.40
N SER A 155 27.17 7.11 11.11
CA SER A 155 28.55 7.25 11.58
C SER A 155 29.56 6.72 10.56
N ALA A 156 30.46 7.60 10.13
CA ALA A 156 31.54 7.26 9.21
C ALA A 156 32.55 6.30 9.86
N GLU A 157 32.81 6.46 11.15
CA GLU A 157 33.70 5.62 11.95
C GLU A 157 33.14 4.21 12.09
N LEU A 158 31.84 4.08 12.37
CA LEU A 158 31.17 2.78 12.47
C LEU A 158 31.15 2.07 11.10
N LYS A 159 30.92 2.83 10.02
CA LYS A 159 30.99 2.33 8.64
C LYS A 159 32.39 1.82 8.29
N ALA A 160 33.43 2.59 8.63
CA ALA A 160 34.82 2.21 8.38
C ALA A 160 35.23 0.98 9.20
N GLY A 161 34.89 0.94 10.49
CA GLY A 161 35.17 -0.19 11.38
C GLY A 161 34.47 -1.48 10.92
N PHE A 162 33.25 -1.39 10.41
CA PHE A 162 32.55 -2.55 9.87
C PHE A 162 33.12 -3.04 8.54
N THR A 163 33.45 -2.13 7.62
CA THR A 163 34.08 -2.47 6.33
C THR A 163 35.42 -3.17 6.51
N ALA A 164 36.15 -2.87 7.59
CA ALA A 164 37.41 -3.52 7.93
C ALA A 164 37.26 -4.94 8.49
N TYR A 165 36.05 -5.37 8.88
CA TYR A 165 35.77 -6.68 9.48
C TYR A 165 35.02 -7.65 8.54
N ALA A 166 34.47 -7.13 7.43
CA ALA A 166 33.79 -7.91 6.39
C ALA A 166 34.79 -8.43 5.35
#